data_AF-A0A0R2NKT6-F1
#
_entry.id   AF-A0A0R2NKT6-F1
#
_cell.length_a   1.000
_cell.length_b   1.000
_cell.length_c   1.000
_cell.angle_alpha   90.00
_cell.angle_beta   90.00
_cell.angle_gamma   90.00
#
_symmetry.space_group_name_H-M   'P 1'
#
loop_
_entity.id
_entity.type
_entity.pdbx_description
1 polymer ?
#
loop_
_entity_poly.entity_id
_entity_poly.type
_entity_poly.pdbx_seq_one_letter_code
_entity_poly.pdbx_strand_id
1 'polypeptide(L)'
;GQQWFWSFEHEDGTKEIGELHVEVGKAYKFEVISKDVNHSFNIHDYVVLMDAIPGRVNTVWFAPDKVGEHDIQCREYCGLIHYNMRGTLYVTEPLS
;
A
#
# COMPACT_ATOMS: atom_id res chain seq x y z
N GLY A 1 7.80 -0.68 -1.21
CA GLY A 1 8.28 0.01 0.00
C GLY A 1 9.71 0.45 -0.17
N GLN A 2 10.04 1.61 0.36
CA GLN A 2 11.40 2.10 0.54
C GLN A 2 11.41 3.00 1.77
N GLN A 3 12.54 3.10 2.46
CA GLN A 3 12.78 4.13 3.45
C GLN A 3 12.48 5.50 2.80
N TRP A 4 11.47 6.26 3.21
CA TRP A 4 10.54 6.05 4.33
C TRP A 4 9.09 6.31 3.93
N PHE A 5 8.76 5.90 2.72
CA PHE A 5 7.47 6.16 2.10
C PHE A 5 7.02 4.97 1.27
N TRP A 6 5.72 4.94 1.01
CA TRP A 6 5.13 4.03 0.06
C TRP A 6 5.05 4.72 -1.31
N SER A 7 5.39 3.98 -2.35
CA SER A 7 5.15 4.38 -3.73
C SER A 7 4.30 3.30 -4.37
N PHE A 8 3.34 3.71 -5.19
CA PHE A 8 2.41 2.83 -5.87
C PHE A 8 2.56 3.03 -7.37
N GLU A 9 2.42 1.94 -8.11
CA GLU A 9 2.46 1.94 -9.57
C GLU A 9 1.30 1.08 -10.06
N HIS A 10 0.47 1.67 -10.91
CA HIS A 10 -0.69 1.03 -11.52
C HIS A 10 -0.29 0.32 -12.81
N GLU A 11 -1.13 -0.61 -13.29
CA GLU A 11 -0.86 -1.35 -14.53
C GLU A 11 -0.76 -0.43 -15.76
N ASP A 12 -1.42 0.72 -15.75
CA ASP A 12 -1.36 1.74 -16.81
C ASP A 12 -0.10 2.61 -16.75
N GLY A 13 0.76 2.40 -15.75
CA GLY A 13 2.00 3.15 -15.51
C GLY A 13 1.85 4.41 -14.67
N THR A 14 0.64 4.74 -14.20
CA THR A 14 0.41 5.82 -13.23
C THR A 14 1.19 5.54 -11.95
N LYS A 15 1.84 6.57 -11.39
CA LYS A 15 2.64 6.44 -10.16
C LYS A 15 2.20 7.44 -9.12
N GLU A 16 2.12 6.97 -7.89
CA GLU A 16 1.72 7.76 -6.72
C GLU A 16 2.74 7.58 -5.59
N ILE A 17 2.88 8.60 -4.75
CA ILE A 17 3.81 8.60 -3.61
C ILE A 17 3.06 9.04 -2.37
N GLY A 18 3.08 8.21 -1.33
CA GLY A 18 2.38 8.47 -0.07
C GLY A 18 0.86 8.32 -0.15
N GLU A 19 0.29 8.28 -1.34
CA GLU A 19 -1.14 8.16 -1.59
C GLU A 19 -1.39 7.00 -2.56
N LEU A 20 -2.52 6.32 -2.38
CA LEU A 20 -3.02 5.30 -3.29
C LEU A 20 -4.50 5.55 -3.53
N HIS A 21 -4.87 5.81 -4.77
CA HIS A 21 -6.28 5.96 -5.15
C HIS A 21 -6.81 4.68 -5.78
N VAL A 22 -7.94 4.19 -5.28
CA VAL A 22 -8.65 3.01 -5.78
C VAL A 22 -10.16 3.26 -5.79
N GLU A 23 -10.89 2.38 -6.45
CA GLU A 23 -12.34 2.44 -6.51
C GLU A 23 -12.99 1.37 -5.63
N VAL A 24 -14.10 1.73 -5.01
CA VAL A 24 -14.94 0.80 -4.25
C VAL A 24 -15.47 -0.33 -5.15
N GLY A 25 -15.55 -1.54 -4.61
CA GLY A 25 -16.11 -2.72 -5.29
C GLY A 25 -15.21 -3.38 -6.33
N LYS A 26 -14.01 -2.85 -6.58
CA LYS A 26 -13.01 -3.47 -7.46
C LYS A 26 -12.04 -4.35 -6.67
N ALA A 27 -11.72 -5.52 -7.21
CA ALA A 27 -10.66 -6.37 -6.66
C ALA A 27 -9.30 -5.98 -7.26
N TYR A 28 -8.35 -5.67 -6.40
CA TYR A 28 -6.97 -5.33 -6.73
C TYR A 28 -6.03 -6.44 -6.26
N LYS A 29 -5.03 -6.73 -7.07
CA LYS A 29 -3.88 -7.54 -6.67
C LYS A 29 -2.71 -6.58 -6.44
N PHE A 30 -2.22 -6.52 -5.21
CA PHE A 30 -0.99 -5.79 -4.92
C PHE A 30 0.22 -6.71 -5.05
N GLU A 31 1.24 -6.21 -5.73
CA GLU A 31 2.58 -6.77 -5.73
C GLU A 31 3.45 -5.94 -4.78
N VAL A 32 3.75 -6.52 -3.62
CA VAL A 32 4.43 -5.84 -2.52
C VAL A 32 5.91 -6.19 -2.57
N ILE A 33 6.72 -5.20 -2.94
CA ILE A 33 8.17 -5.31 -3.08
C ILE A 33 8.88 -4.32 -2.16
N SER A 34 10.11 -4.63 -1.76
CA SER A 34 11.01 -3.66 -1.12
C SER A 34 12.23 -3.37 -1.99
N LYS A 35 12.67 -2.10 -1.97
CA LYS A 35 13.87 -1.63 -2.68
C LYS A 35 15.12 -1.58 -1.79
N ASP A 36 14.98 -1.72 -0.46
CA ASP A 36 16.08 -1.52 0.48
C ASP A 36 16.11 -2.54 1.64
N VAL A 37 15.24 -2.40 2.63
CA VAL A 37 15.17 -3.21 3.85
C VAL A 37 13.82 -3.93 3.97
N ASN A 38 13.64 -4.77 4.97
CA ASN A 38 12.33 -5.34 5.22
C ASN A 38 11.35 -4.26 5.71
N HIS A 39 10.16 -4.25 5.11
CA HIS A 39 9.00 -3.48 5.60
C HIS A 39 7.81 -4.43 5.71
N SER A 40 6.72 -3.97 6.31
CA SER A 40 5.45 -4.72 6.32
C SER A 40 4.31 -3.78 5.98
N PHE A 41 3.76 -3.93 4.78
CA PHE A 41 2.67 -3.11 4.24
C PHE A 41 1.36 -3.47 4.93
N ASN A 42 0.68 -2.47 5.48
CA ASN A 42 -0.58 -2.68 6.17
C ASN A 42 -1.63 -1.62 5.83
N ILE A 43 -2.85 -2.09 5.58
CA ILE A 43 -4.07 -1.28 5.58
C ILE A 43 -5.00 -1.93 6.61
N HIS A 44 -5.05 -1.37 7.81
CA HIS A 44 -5.68 -2.01 8.96
C HIS A 44 -7.18 -2.28 8.74
N ASP A 45 -7.90 -1.31 8.18
CA ASP A 45 -9.36 -1.38 7.97
C ASP A 45 -9.79 -2.52 7.05
N TYR A 46 -8.87 -3.02 6.22
CA TYR A 46 -9.12 -4.12 5.30
C TYR A 46 -8.33 -5.40 5.63
N VAL A 47 -7.68 -5.44 6.79
CA VAL A 47 -6.85 -6.58 7.24
C VAL A 47 -5.79 -6.97 6.20
N VAL A 48 -5.37 -6.02 5.37
CA VAL A 48 -4.28 -6.22 4.42
C VAL A 48 -2.99 -6.14 5.21
N LEU A 49 -2.25 -7.24 5.26
CA LEU A 49 -0.93 -7.30 5.89
C LEU A 49 -0.02 -8.15 5.01
N MET A 50 1.04 -7.55 4.49
CA MET A 50 1.99 -8.26 3.63
C MET A 50 3.40 -7.69 3.76
N ASP A 51 4.37 -8.56 3.95
CA ASP A 51 5.77 -8.14 4.04
C ASP A 51 6.30 -7.68 2.69
N ALA A 52 7.11 -6.63 2.71
CA ALA A 52 7.90 -6.17 1.58
C ALA A 52 9.36 -6.56 1.85
N ILE A 53 9.85 -7.59 1.14
CA ILE A 53 11.19 -8.15 1.37
C ILE A 53 12.05 -7.89 0.12
N PRO A 54 13.28 -7.36 0.26
CA PRO A 54 14.16 -7.13 -0.87
C PRO A 54 14.39 -8.41 -1.69
N GLY A 55 14.26 -8.29 -3.02
CA GLY A 55 14.42 -9.42 -3.95
C GLY A 55 13.25 -10.40 -3.99
N ARG A 56 12.11 -10.10 -3.35
CA ARG A 56 10.88 -10.90 -3.43
C ARG A 56 9.71 -10.07 -3.91
N VAL A 57 8.82 -10.73 -4.66
CA VAL A 57 7.49 -10.20 -4.99
C VAL A 57 6.48 -11.00 -4.18
N ASN A 58 5.94 -10.36 -3.15
CA ASN A 58 4.81 -10.92 -2.41
C ASN A 58 3.51 -10.39 -3.02
N THR A 59 2.42 -11.15 -2.92
CA THR A 59 1.14 -10.77 -3.51
C THR A 59 0.01 -10.86 -2.50
N VAL A 60 -0.86 -9.87 -2.48
CA VAL A 60 -2.07 -9.87 -1.65
C VAL A 60 -3.25 -9.35 -2.47
N TRP A 61 -4.41 -9.97 -2.29
CA TRP A 61 -5.67 -9.51 -2.88
C TRP A 61 -6.40 -8.61 -1.90
N PHE A 62 -7.00 -7.56 -2.44
CA PHE A 62 -7.67 -6.51 -1.69
C PHE A 62 -8.88 -6.04 -2.49
N ALA A 63 -10.03 -5.89 -1.84
CA ALA A 63 -11.23 -5.34 -2.46
C ALA A 63 -11.92 -4.41 -1.46
N PRO A 64 -11.83 -3.07 -1.62
CA PRO A 64 -12.48 -2.15 -0.72
C PRO A 64 -13.99 -2.14 -0.94
N ASP A 65 -14.74 -2.12 0.14
CA ASP A 65 -16.21 -2.16 0.15
C ASP A 65 -16.85 -0.85 0.64
N LYS A 66 -16.04 0.14 1.01
CA LYS A 66 -16.50 1.42 1.53
C LYS A 66 -15.63 2.59 1.04
N VAL A 67 -16.28 3.62 0.51
CA VAL A 67 -15.65 4.90 0.17
C VAL A 67 -15.11 5.59 1.42
N GLY A 68 -13.93 6.19 1.32
CA GLY A 68 -13.30 6.89 2.43
C GLY A 68 -11.77 6.96 2.34
N GLU A 69 -11.19 7.49 3.41
CA GLU A 69 -9.74 7.58 3.61
C GLU A 69 -9.31 6.57 4.67
N HIS A 70 -8.24 5.84 4.40
CA HIS A 70 -7.71 4.80 5.29
C HIS A 70 -6.19 4.89 5.44
N ASP A 71 -5.72 4.60 6.64
CA ASP A 71 -4.29 4.63 6.97
C ASP A 71 -3.54 3.47 6.28
N ILE A 72 -2.43 3.81 5.63
CA ILE A 72 -1.38 2.87 5.22
C ILE A 72 -0.19 3.03 6.16
N GLN A 73 0.30 1.92 6.70
CA GLN A 73 1.38 1.94 7.70
C GLN A 73 2.44 0.89 7.38
N CYS A 74 3.66 1.14 7.87
CA CYS A 74 4.68 0.09 8.01
C CYS A 74 4.55 -0.59 9.38
N ARG A 75 4.43 -1.92 9.41
CA ARG A 75 4.29 -2.71 10.65
C ARG A 75 5.53 -3.48 11.07
N GLU A 76 6.63 -3.34 10.34
CA GLU A 76 7.94 -3.89 10.66
C GLU A 76 8.94 -2.76 10.87
N TYR A 77 9.78 -2.82 11.90
CA TYR A 77 10.75 -1.77 12.18
C TYR A 77 11.75 -1.68 11.03
N CYS A 78 11.62 -0.61 10.25
CA CYS A 78 12.44 -0.40 9.07
C CYS A 78 13.53 0.66 9.28
N GLY A 79 13.70 1.16 10.52
CA GLY A 79 14.76 2.08 10.95
C GLY A 79 14.26 3.46 11.44
N LEU A 80 15.13 4.47 11.41
CA LEU A 80 14.99 5.70 12.23
C LEU A 80 13.64 6.43 12.13
N ILE A 81 13.08 6.58 10.92
CA ILE A 81 11.79 7.29 10.75
C ILE A 81 10.64 6.33 10.41
N HIS A 82 10.77 5.07 10.87
CA HIS A 82 9.74 4.03 10.75
C HIS A 82 8.35 4.50 11.17
N TYR A 83 8.23 5.21 12.31
CA TYR A 83 6.95 5.75 12.79
C TYR A 83 6.23 6.65 11.76
N ASN A 84 7.01 7.36 10.95
CA ASN A 84 6.52 8.30 9.95
C ASN A 84 6.38 7.68 8.55
N MET A 85 6.68 6.39 8.40
CA MET A 85 6.48 5.65 7.15
C MET A 85 5.00 5.28 6.99
N ARG A 86 4.23 6.28 6.56
CA ARG A 86 2.79 6.22 6.39
C ARG A 86 2.40 6.56 4.96
N GLY A 87 1.18 6.23 4.60
CA GLY A 87 0.49 6.73 3.42
C GLY A 87 -1.02 6.73 3.65
N THR A 88 -1.76 7.17 2.64
CA THR A 88 -3.22 7.24 2.68
C THR A 88 -3.79 6.46 1.51
N LEU A 89 -4.73 5.57 1.79
CA LEU A 89 -5.59 4.94 0.79
C LEU A 89 -6.84 5.81 0.64
N TYR A 90 -7.11 6.28 -0.57
CA TYR A 90 -8.37 6.92 -0.93
C TYR A 90 -9.21 5.91 -1.73
N VAL A 91 -10.36 5.54 -1.19
CA VAL A 91 -11.36 4.75 -1.89
C VAL A 91 -12.44 5.68 -2.40
N THR A 92 -12.58 5.79 -3.72
CA THR A 92 -13.58 6.65 -4.37
C THR A 92 -14.65 5.84 -5.08
N GLU A 93 -15.75 6.51 -5.45
CA GLU A 93 -16.69 5.96 -6.42
C GLU A 93 -15.99 5.75 -7.77
N PRO A 94 -16.41 4.77 -8.58
CA PRO A 94 -15.98 4.65 -9.96
C PRO A 94 -16.27 5.93 -10.73
N LEU A 95 -15.34 6.33 -11.60
CA LEU A 95 -15.60 7.40 -12.55
C LEU A 95 -16.71 6.92 -13.51
N SER A 96 -17.84 7.65 -13.51
CA SER A 96 -19.01 7.39 -14.37
C SER A 96 -18.71 7.59 -15.85
#